data_AF-X1RQ16-F1
#
_entry.id   AF-X1RQ16-F1
#
_cell.length_a   1.000
_cell.length_b   1.000
_cell.length_c   1.000
_cell.angle_alpha   90.00
_cell.angle_beta   90.00
_cell.angle_gamma   90.00
#
_symmetry.space_group_name_H-M   'P 1'
#
loop_
_entity.id
_entity.type
_entity.pdbx_description
1 polymer ?
#
loop_
_entity_poly.entity_id
_entity_poly.type
_entity_poly.pdbx_seq_one_letter_code
_entity_poly.pdbx_strand_id
1 'polypeptide(L)'
;ITTDGAGYPTDTVLCSKTFSSEPITTEIAGDWYEFSFDEPATLIKETVYGILIHGIPGLPNPKVYWREDGTAPTYYRGCVYSSGTSGVSWTRYLYDEFMFQTFMLFPGETITYGTLVITHPALLSVVHKRGEQLVNGYDNLSSLDDEYLTRQVKLEVEGGDSIEATTIADICYKYLVK
;
A
#
# COMPACT_ATOMS: atom_id res chain seq x y z
N ILE A 1 1.82 10.29 -9.13
CA ILE A 1 1.91 10.86 -10.50
C ILE A 1 1.13 9.94 -11.45
N THR A 2 0.56 10.44 -12.54
CA THR A 2 -0.07 9.57 -13.56
C THR A 2 1.00 8.92 -14.44
N THR A 3 0.62 7.88 -15.19
CA THR A 3 1.49 7.22 -16.16
C THR A 3 0.90 7.28 -17.57
N ASP A 4 1.75 7.20 -18.59
CA ASP A 4 1.33 7.09 -19.99
C ASP A 4 0.89 5.64 -20.35
N GLY A 5 0.47 5.43 -21.60
CA GLY A 5 0.04 4.11 -22.08
C GLY A 5 1.12 3.03 -22.07
N ALA A 6 2.39 3.39 -21.83
CA ALA A 6 3.51 2.47 -21.70
C ALA A 6 3.98 2.31 -20.23
N GLY A 7 3.32 3.00 -19.28
CA GLY A 7 3.60 2.94 -17.85
C GLY A 7 4.64 3.95 -17.36
N TYR A 8 5.11 4.87 -18.22
CA TYR A 8 6.08 5.88 -17.81
C TYR A 8 5.42 7.02 -17.04
N PRO A 9 6.07 7.56 -16.00
CA PRO A 9 5.58 8.75 -15.32
C PRO A 9 5.37 9.94 -16.29
N THR A 10 4.25 10.64 -16.16
CA THR A 10 3.99 11.91 -16.87
C THR A 10 4.26 13.11 -15.96
N ASP A 11 4.07 14.35 -16.42
CA ASP A 11 4.21 15.55 -15.57
C ASP A 11 2.98 15.82 -14.66
N THR A 12 1.93 14.99 -14.71
CA THR A 12 0.72 15.21 -13.90
C THR A 12 0.89 14.64 -12.49
N VAL A 13 1.21 15.54 -11.56
CA VAL A 13 1.26 15.25 -10.12
C VAL A 13 -0.15 15.26 -9.54
N LEU A 14 -0.54 14.17 -8.85
CA LEU A 14 -1.87 14.03 -8.24
C LEU A 14 -1.91 14.56 -6.80
N CYS A 15 -0.84 14.30 -6.06
CA CYS A 15 -0.58 14.79 -4.72
C CYS A 15 0.93 14.75 -4.51
N SER A 16 1.45 15.57 -3.61
CA SER A 16 2.88 15.63 -3.30
C SER A 16 3.09 16.02 -1.85
N LYS A 17 4.20 15.58 -1.26
CA LYS A 17 4.66 16.01 0.06
C LYS A 17 6.15 16.25 0.01
N THR A 18 6.58 17.34 0.61
CA THR A 18 7.99 17.57 0.92
C THR A 18 8.22 17.15 2.36
N PHE A 19 9.26 16.37 2.60
CA PHE A 19 9.68 16.01 3.96
C PHE A 19 11.19 16.25 4.10
N SER A 20 11.59 16.66 5.30
CA SER A 20 13.00 16.70 5.70
C SER A 20 13.23 15.51 6.60
N SER A 21 14.01 14.54 6.13
CA SER A 21 14.48 13.46 6.99
C SER A 21 15.89 13.79 7.47
N GLU A 22 16.07 14.00 8.77
CA GLU A 22 17.28 13.46 9.44
C GLU A 22 17.36 11.96 9.07
N PRO A 23 18.55 11.36 8.92
CA PRO A 23 18.69 10.07 8.23
C PRO A 23 17.59 9.10 8.67
N ILE A 24 16.75 8.68 7.72
CA ILE A 24 15.57 7.84 7.97
C ILE A 24 15.96 6.65 8.85
N THR A 25 17.12 6.09 8.56
CA THR A 25 17.83 5.16 9.43
C THR A 25 19.33 5.25 9.16
N THR A 26 20.13 4.79 10.12
CA THR A 26 21.57 4.54 9.94
C THR A 26 21.87 3.07 9.65
N GLU A 27 20.86 2.19 9.71
CA GLU A 27 21.01 0.77 9.45
C GLU A 27 21.23 0.51 7.96
N ILE A 28 22.25 -0.30 7.63
CA ILE A 28 22.59 -0.63 6.24
C ILE A 28 21.44 -1.37 5.55
N ALA A 29 20.65 -2.14 6.31
CA ALA A 29 19.48 -2.83 5.79
C ALA A 29 18.33 -1.86 5.42
N GLY A 30 18.37 -0.60 5.80
CA GLY A 30 17.21 0.30 5.68
C GLY A 30 16.14 0.01 6.72
N ASP A 31 15.12 0.86 6.77
CA ASP A 31 13.96 0.76 7.65
C ASP A 31 12.70 1.22 6.92
N TRP A 32 11.53 0.79 7.39
CA TRP A 32 10.25 1.23 6.85
C TRP A 32 10.00 2.68 7.27
N TYR A 33 9.57 3.51 6.31
CA TYR A 33 9.21 4.89 6.57
C TYR A 33 7.79 5.16 6.11
N GLU A 34 6.97 5.67 7.02
CA GLU A 34 5.59 6.04 6.75
C GLU A 34 5.46 7.56 6.63
N PHE A 35 4.68 7.99 5.64
CA PHE A 35 4.25 9.37 5.52
C PHE A 35 2.82 9.42 4.98
N SER A 36 2.06 10.44 5.39
CA SER A 36 0.73 10.73 4.85
C SER A 36 0.79 11.97 3.97
N PHE A 37 0.11 11.95 2.82
CA PHE A 37 -0.14 13.16 2.06
C PHE A 37 -1.13 14.05 2.81
N ASP A 38 -0.89 15.36 2.83
CA ASP A 38 -1.79 16.30 3.50
C ASP A 38 -3.15 16.35 2.79
N GLU A 39 -3.13 16.19 1.46
CA GLU A 39 -4.30 16.01 0.60
C GLU A 39 -4.13 14.73 -0.24
N PRO A 40 -4.78 13.62 0.14
CA PRO A 40 -4.71 12.36 -0.61
C PRO A 40 -5.36 12.49 -2.00
N ALA A 41 -4.71 11.93 -3.03
CA ALA A 41 -5.27 11.86 -4.37
C ALA A 41 -6.40 10.82 -4.46
N THR A 42 -7.48 11.15 -5.18
CA THR A 42 -8.47 10.15 -5.60
C THR A 42 -7.90 9.27 -6.70
N LEU A 43 -7.85 7.96 -6.47
CA LEU A 43 -7.40 6.98 -7.44
C LEU A 43 -8.59 6.35 -8.16
N ILE A 44 -8.43 6.11 -9.45
CA ILE A 44 -9.42 5.49 -10.32
C ILE A 44 -9.04 4.02 -10.51
N LYS A 45 -10.04 3.14 -10.42
CA LYS A 45 -9.88 1.71 -10.67
C LYS A 45 -9.19 1.46 -12.02
N GLU A 46 -8.38 0.41 -12.09
CA GLU A 46 -7.70 -0.04 -13.32
C GLU A 46 -6.68 0.95 -13.91
N THR A 47 -6.42 2.08 -13.24
CA THR A 47 -5.37 3.04 -13.64
C THR A 47 -4.03 2.67 -13.01
N VAL A 48 -2.93 2.88 -13.75
CA VAL A 48 -1.56 2.73 -13.24
C VAL A 48 -1.04 4.08 -12.77
N TYR A 49 -0.50 4.10 -11.55
CA TYR A 49 0.05 5.29 -10.93
C TYR A 49 1.52 5.07 -10.57
N GLY A 50 2.30 6.14 -10.64
CA GLY A 50 3.67 6.15 -10.16
C GLY A 50 3.79 6.84 -8.80
N ILE A 51 4.69 6.32 -7.97
CA ILE A 51 5.24 7.04 -6.83
C ILE A 51 6.60 7.59 -7.27
N LEU A 52 6.78 8.91 -7.16
CA LEU A 52 8.02 9.57 -7.49
C LEU A 52 8.66 10.09 -6.20
N ILE A 53 9.89 9.68 -5.95
CA ILE A 53 10.72 10.20 -4.86
C ILE A 53 11.94 10.84 -5.49
N HIS A 54 12.20 12.10 -5.16
CA HIS A 54 13.38 12.81 -5.62
C HIS A 54 13.86 13.82 -4.58
N GLY A 55 15.14 14.15 -4.68
CA GLY A 55 15.72 15.24 -3.92
C GLY A 55 15.22 16.61 -4.38
N ILE A 56 15.17 17.59 -3.49
CA ILE A 56 14.81 18.97 -3.85
C ILE A 56 15.95 19.57 -4.71
N PRO A 57 15.66 20.03 -5.94
CA PRO A 57 16.67 20.65 -6.80
C PRO A 57 17.37 21.83 -6.10
N GLY A 58 18.68 21.95 -6.27
CA GLY A 58 19.48 23.05 -5.71
C GLY A 58 20.00 22.83 -4.29
N LEU A 59 19.61 21.73 -3.61
CA LEU A 59 20.23 21.34 -2.33
C LEU A 59 21.51 20.52 -2.55
N PRO A 60 22.47 20.52 -1.60
CA PRO A 60 23.65 19.67 -1.69
C PRO A 60 23.27 18.20 -1.43
N ASN A 61 23.53 17.32 -2.41
CA ASN A 61 23.37 15.86 -2.30
C ASN A 61 22.00 15.35 -1.80
N PRO A 62 20.86 15.75 -2.39
CA PRO A 62 19.58 15.28 -1.93
C PRO A 62 19.35 13.85 -2.47
N LYS A 63 19.80 12.85 -1.71
CA LYS A 63 19.71 11.43 -2.05
C LYS A 63 18.70 10.76 -1.13
N VAL A 64 17.78 10.02 -1.73
CA VAL A 64 16.93 9.06 -1.02
C VAL A 64 17.25 7.69 -1.57
N TYR A 65 17.48 6.73 -0.68
CA TYR A 65 17.66 5.34 -1.05
C TYR A 65 16.37 4.59 -0.75
N TRP A 66 15.75 4.04 -1.78
CA TRP A 66 14.62 3.14 -1.66
C TRP A 66 15.12 1.73 -1.91
N ARG A 67 14.90 0.84 -0.93
CA ARG A 67 15.24 -0.57 -1.08
C ARG A 67 14.43 -1.20 -2.22
N GLU A 68 15.15 -1.90 -3.10
CA GLU A 68 14.61 -2.68 -4.20
C GLU A 68 14.83 -4.18 -3.96
N ASP A 69 13.93 -5.01 -4.50
CA ASP A 69 14.12 -6.44 -4.73
C ASP A 69 14.39 -6.66 -6.22
N GLY A 70 15.65 -6.94 -6.55
CA GLY A 70 16.10 -7.29 -7.90
C GLY A 70 16.30 -8.79 -8.12
N THR A 71 15.79 -9.64 -7.22
CA THR A 71 16.02 -11.10 -7.27
C THR A 71 14.77 -11.88 -7.64
N ALA A 72 13.63 -11.52 -7.06
CA ALA A 72 12.36 -12.19 -7.28
C ALA A 72 11.19 -11.22 -7.07
N PRO A 73 11.01 -10.23 -7.97
CA PRO A 73 9.87 -9.32 -7.91
C PRO A 73 8.56 -10.10 -7.79
N THR A 74 7.73 -9.76 -6.80
CA THR A 74 6.48 -10.48 -6.48
C THR A 74 5.23 -9.69 -6.86
N TYR A 75 5.35 -8.39 -7.09
CA TYR A 75 4.25 -7.52 -7.46
C TYR A 75 4.13 -7.40 -8.98
N TYR A 76 3.35 -8.27 -9.62
CA TYR A 76 3.24 -8.37 -11.10
C TYR A 76 2.95 -7.08 -11.91
N ARG A 77 2.53 -5.98 -11.26
CA ARG A 77 2.31 -4.65 -11.88
C ARG A 77 3.40 -3.63 -11.55
N GLY A 78 4.35 -4.03 -10.71
CA GLY A 78 5.48 -3.25 -10.25
C GLY A 78 6.53 -3.11 -11.33
N CYS A 79 7.21 -1.97 -11.29
CA CYS A 79 8.41 -1.74 -12.06
C CYS A 79 9.16 -0.56 -11.45
N VAL A 80 10.47 -0.62 -11.53
CA VAL A 80 11.35 0.48 -11.17
C VAL A 80 11.61 1.34 -12.40
N TYR A 81 11.54 2.65 -12.20
CA TYR A 81 11.93 3.64 -13.18
C TYR A 81 12.98 4.56 -12.59
N SER A 82 14.05 4.82 -13.34
CA SER A 82 15.06 5.80 -12.98
C SER A 82 15.16 6.89 -14.03
N SER A 83 15.44 8.12 -13.59
CA SER A 83 15.70 9.24 -14.48
C SER A 83 16.97 9.96 -14.05
N GLY A 84 17.93 10.10 -14.97
CA GLY A 84 19.10 10.95 -14.80
C GLY A 84 18.86 12.41 -15.20
N THR A 85 17.65 12.75 -15.67
CA THR A 85 17.31 14.03 -16.30
C THR A 85 16.12 14.70 -15.62
N SER A 86 15.89 14.40 -14.34
CA SER A 86 14.80 14.96 -13.54
C SER A 86 13.41 14.78 -14.16
N GLY A 87 13.17 13.60 -14.77
CA GLY A 87 11.86 13.23 -15.32
C GLY A 87 11.70 13.44 -16.82
N VAL A 88 12.66 14.05 -17.51
CA VAL A 88 12.60 14.23 -18.98
C VAL A 88 12.65 12.89 -19.72
N SER A 89 13.42 11.93 -19.21
CA SER A 89 13.55 10.59 -19.77
C SER A 89 13.66 9.54 -18.68
N TRP A 90 13.10 8.36 -18.93
CA TRP A 90 13.02 7.27 -17.97
C TRP A 90 13.63 5.98 -18.51
N THR A 91 14.44 5.33 -17.69
CA THR A 91 14.88 3.94 -17.90
C THR A 91 14.00 3.03 -17.06
N ARG A 92 13.42 2.01 -17.69
CA ARG A 92 12.56 1.01 -17.02
C ARG A 92 13.36 -0.25 -16.71
N TYR A 93 13.21 -0.77 -15.49
CA TYR A 93 13.79 -2.02 -15.04
C TYR A 93 12.67 -3.03 -14.82
N LEU A 94 12.65 -4.09 -15.62
CA LEU A 94 11.55 -5.06 -15.67
C LEU A 94 11.61 -6.12 -14.57
N TYR A 95 12.76 -6.25 -13.91
CA TYR A 95 13.04 -7.31 -12.93
C TYR A 95 13.33 -6.75 -11.54
N ASP A 96 13.13 -5.44 -11.36
CA ASP A 96 13.38 -4.75 -10.10
C ASP A 96 12.05 -4.18 -9.60
N GLU A 97 11.80 -4.36 -8.30
CA GLU A 97 10.64 -3.78 -7.60
C GLU A 97 11.10 -2.99 -6.36
N PHE A 98 10.69 -1.74 -6.24
CA PHE A 98 10.83 -1.03 -4.98
C PHE A 98 9.93 -1.65 -3.92
N MET A 99 10.44 -1.79 -2.69
CA MET A 99 9.68 -2.35 -1.59
C MET A 99 8.65 -1.34 -1.07
N PHE A 100 7.36 -1.61 -1.24
CA PHE A 100 6.27 -0.82 -0.66
C PHE A 100 5.24 -1.72 0.02
N GLN A 101 4.45 -1.13 0.91
CA GLN A 101 3.30 -1.78 1.52
C GLN A 101 2.06 -0.99 1.13
N THR A 102 1.03 -1.71 0.69
CA THR A 102 -0.31 -1.14 0.50
C THR A 102 -1.16 -1.45 1.71
N PHE A 103 -1.72 -0.42 2.31
CA PHE A 103 -2.78 -0.55 3.30
C PHE A 103 -4.08 -0.14 2.60
N MET A 104 -4.97 -1.09 2.33
CA MET A 104 -6.26 -0.82 1.65
C MET A 104 -7.37 -0.43 2.63
N LEU A 105 -7.04 -0.14 3.88
CA LEU A 105 -8.05 0.03 4.93
C LEU A 105 -7.69 1.21 5.81
N PHE A 106 -8.31 2.36 5.55
CA PHE A 106 -8.28 3.49 6.47
C PHE A 106 -9.41 3.34 7.51
N PRO A 107 -9.11 3.35 8.82
CA PRO A 107 -10.14 3.38 9.84
C PRO A 107 -11.07 4.60 9.65
N GLY A 108 -12.38 4.35 9.53
CA GLY A 108 -13.40 5.39 9.35
C GLY A 108 -13.81 5.70 7.90
N GLU A 109 -13.17 5.07 6.91
CA GLU A 109 -13.59 5.20 5.51
C GLU A 109 -14.85 4.39 5.23
N THR A 110 -15.72 4.90 4.36
CA THR A 110 -16.98 4.23 4.01
C THR A 110 -16.70 3.15 2.97
N ILE A 111 -16.93 1.90 3.33
CA ILE A 111 -16.76 0.75 2.43
C ILE A 111 -18.00 0.64 1.54
N THR A 112 -17.81 0.53 0.23
CA THR A 112 -18.90 0.33 -0.74
C THR A 112 -19.41 -1.11 -0.67
N TYR A 113 -20.73 -1.33 -0.73
CA TYR A 113 -21.34 -2.66 -0.68
C TYR A 113 -20.77 -3.65 -1.71
N GLY A 114 -20.70 -4.93 -1.34
CA GLY A 114 -20.20 -6.01 -2.19
C GLY A 114 -19.01 -6.75 -1.56
N THR A 115 -18.00 -7.08 -2.37
CA THR A 115 -16.83 -7.81 -1.90
C THR A 115 -15.84 -6.87 -1.17
N LEU A 116 -15.60 -7.12 0.11
CA LEU A 116 -14.50 -6.55 0.89
C LEU A 116 -13.35 -7.56 0.99
N VAL A 117 -12.11 -7.15 0.69
CA VAL A 117 -10.91 -7.98 0.87
C VAL A 117 -9.98 -7.34 1.89
N ILE A 118 -9.87 -7.95 3.06
CA ILE A 118 -9.02 -7.47 4.15
C ILE A 118 -7.66 -8.11 4.01
N THR A 119 -6.65 -7.33 3.62
CA THR A 119 -5.27 -7.81 3.46
C THR A 119 -4.37 -7.26 4.55
N HIS A 120 -3.79 -8.11 5.39
CA HIS A 120 -2.83 -7.66 6.41
C HIS A 120 -1.75 -8.71 6.71
N PRO A 121 -0.45 -8.36 6.73
CA PRO A 121 0.67 -9.30 6.90
C PRO A 121 0.64 -10.08 8.24
N ALA A 122 0.01 -9.54 9.26
CA ALA A 122 -0.13 -10.21 10.54
C ALA A 122 -1.60 -10.34 10.94
N LEU A 123 -2.51 -10.63 9.99
CA LEU A 123 -3.93 -10.81 10.32
C LEU A 123 -4.13 -12.05 11.21
N LEU A 124 -4.72 -11.87 12.39
CA LEU A 124 -4.99 -12.94 13.35
C LEU A 124 -6.46 -13.37 13.28
N SER A 125 -7.37 -12.40 13.37
CA SER A 125 -8.80 -12.67 13.38
C SER A 125 -9.62 -11.61 12.63
N VAL A 126 -10.79 -12.01 12.16
CA VAL A 126 -11.79 -11.14 11.54
C VAL A 126 -13.17 -11.52 12.05
N VAL A 127 -13.90 -10.55 12.57
CA VAL A 127 -15.28 -10.67 13.03
C VAL A 127 -16.15 -9.77 12.16
N HIS A 128 -17.12 -10.37 11.46
CA HIS A 128 -18.08 -9.67 10.61
C HIS A 128 -19.47 -9.85 11.21
N LYS A 129 -20.13 -8.74 11.57
CA LYS A 129 -21.48 -8.69 12.12
C LYS A 129 -22.42 -7.86 11.25
N ARG A 130 -23.70 -8.23 11.27
CA ARG A 130 -24.82 -7.45 10.73
C ARG A 130 -25.77 -7.13 11.88
N GLY A 131 -25.72 -5.90 12.37
CA GLY A 131 -26.30 -5.56 13.67
C GLY A 131 -25.66 -6.39 14.80
N GLU A 132 -26.46 -7.16 15.53
CA GLU A 132 -25.97 -8.05 16.60
C GLU A 132 -25.60 -9.45 16.10
N GLN A 133 -25.97 -9.81 14.87
CA GLN A 133 -25.76 -11.14 14.33
C GLN A 133 -24.33 -11.30 13.80
N LEU A 134 -23.65 -12.38 14.20
CA LEU A 134 -22.40 -12.80 13.57
C LEU A 134 -22.68 -13.36 12.18
N VAL A 135 -22.09 -12.77 11.14
CA VAL A 135 -22.18 -13.22 9.75
C VAL A 135 -21.00 -14.15 9.44
N ASN A 136 -19.77 -13.72 9.76
CA ASN A 136 -18.56 -14.53 9.64
C ASN A 136 -17.64 -14.29 10.84
N GLY A 137 -16.93 -15.32 11.30
CA GLY A 137 -15.95 -15.23 12.37
C GLY A 137 -14.74 -16.11 12.06
N TYR A 138 -13.56 -15.51 12.10
CA TYR A 138 -12.28 -16.18 11.88
C TYR A 138 -11.40 -15.88 13.10
N ASP A 139 -11.23 -16.84 14.00
CA ASP A 139 -10.60 -16.59 15.31
C ASP A 139 -9.11 -16.93 15.35
N ASN A 140 -8.62 -17.70 14.39
CA ASN A 140 -7.21 -18.07 14.30
C ASN A 140 -6.79 -18.35 12.85
N LEU A 141 -6.47 -17.29 12.11
CA LEU A 141 -6.01 -17.39 10.72
C LEU A 141 -4.57 -17.91 10.61
N SER A 142 -3.89 -18.18 11.73
CA SER A 142 -2.52 -18.71 11.75
C SER A 142 -2.43 -20.22 11.47
N SER A 143 -3.57 -20.94 11.48
CA SER A 143 -3.65 -22.40 11.23
C SER A 143 -4.26 -22.76 9.86
N LEU A 144 -4.33 -21.82 8.92
CA LEU A 144 -4.66 -22.10 7.53
C LEU A 144 -3.38 -22.56 6.84
N ASP A 145 -3.18 -23.88 6.86
CA ASP A 145 -1.91 -24.54 6.57
C ASP A 145 -1.42 -24.40 5.11
N ASP A 146 -0.11 -24.15 5.03
CA ASP A 146 0.86 -24.76 4.11
C ASP A 146 1.12 -24.28 2.68
N GLU A 147 0.52 -23.20 2.19
CA GLU A 147 1.03 -22.59 0.95
C GLU A 147 0.79 -21.09 0.94
N TYR A 148 1.89 -20.34 1.01
CA TYR A 148 2.04 -18.92 0.64
C TYR A 148 0.74 -18.10 0.45
N LEU A 149 0.57 -17.08 1.29
CA LEU A 149 -0.26 -15.90 0.99
C LEU A 149 -1.78 -16.13 0.89
N THR A 150 -2.47 -16.28 2.02
CA THR A 150 -3.79 -15.63 2.13
C THR A 150 -3.95 -14.96 3.50
N ARG A 151 -3.07 -13.97 3.74
CA ARG A 151 -3.24 -12.85 4.69
C ARG A 151 -4.46 -11.97 4.35
N GLN A 152 -5.46 -12.57 3.72
CA GLN A 152 -6.55 -11.97 2.99
C GLN A 152 -7.84 -12.66 3.40
N VAL A 153 -8.77 -11.92 4.00
CA VAL A 153 -10.13 -12.39 4.24
C VAL A 153 -11.05 -11.68 3.27
N LYS A 154 -11.74 -12.47 2.44
CA LYS A 154 -12.79 -11.97 1.55
C LYS A 154 -14.14 -12.10 2.24
N LEU A 155 -14.85 -10.98 2.38
CA LEU A 155 -16.18 -10.88 2.95
C LEU A 155 -17.13 -10.32 1.90
N GLU A 156 -18.35 -10.82 1.85
CA GLU A 156 -19.45 -10.12 1.16
C GLU A 156 -20.17 -9.27 2.21
N VAL A 157 -20.22 -7.95 1.99
CA VAL A 157 -20.71 -6.98 2.96
C VAL A 157 -21.86 -6.14 2.40
N GLU A 158 -22.79 -5.79 3.28
CA GLU A 158 -23.99 -5.00 3.04
C GLU A 158 -24.03 -3.78 3.97
N GLY A 159 -24.93 -2.84 3.71
CA GLY A 159 -25.09 -1.66 4.55
C GLY A 159 -25.54 -1.99 5.98
N GLY A 160 -24.84 -1.40 6.94
CA GLY A 160 -25.00 -1.67 8.36
C GLY A 160 -24.08 -2.78 8.91
N ASP A 161 -23.25 -3.40 8.07
CA ASP A 161 -22.28 -4.40 8.52
C ASP A 161 -21.13 -3.75 9.31
N SER A 162 -20.71 -4.42 10.39
CA SER A 162 -19.57 -4.06 11.23
C SER A 162 -18.49 -5.13 11.09
N ILE A 163 -17.26 -4.72 10.81
CA ILE A 163 -16.12 -5.60 10.66
C ILE A 163 -15.03 -5.20 11.65
N GLU A 164 -14.54 -6.16 12.43
CA GLU A 164 -13.41 -6.01 13.33
C GLU A 164 -12.29 -6.95 12.86
N ALA A 165 -11.13 -6.40 12.52
CA ALA A 165 -9.95 -7.16 12.12
C ALA A 165 -8.85 -6.96 13.17
N THR A 166 -8.34 -8.05 13.73
CA THR A 166 -7.30 -8.03 14.76
C THR A 166 -6.04 -8.67 14.22
N THR A 167 -4.90 -8.07 14.54
CA THR A 167 -3.58 -8.58 14.14
C THR A 167 -2.95 -9.45 15.21
N ILE A 168 -1.88 -10.18 14.87
CA ILE A 168 -1.09 -11.00 15.82
C ILE A 168 -0.47 -10.13 16.93
N ALA A 169 -0.29 -8.83 16.69
CA ALA A 169 0.18 -7.85 17.67
C ALA A 169 -0.98 -7.22 18.48
N ASP A 170 -2.17 -7.81 18.46
CA ASP A 170 -3.39 -7.34 19.13
C ASP A 170 -3.89 -5.95 18.70
N ILE A 171 -3.41 -5.42 17.57
CA ILE A 171 -3.94 -4.20 16.97
C ILE A 171 -5.31 -4.51 16.34
N CYS A 172 -6.34 -3.78 16.75
CA CYS A 172 -7.72 -3.95 16.30
C CYS A 172 -8.15 -2.79 15.39
N TYR A 173 -8.65 -3.14 14.21
CA TYR A 173 -9.24 -2.20 13.26
C TYR A 173 -10.75 -2.44 13.15
N LYS A 174 -11.55 -1.36 13.21
CA LYS A 174 -13.01 -1.44 13.11
C LYS A 174 -13.52 -0.69 11.88
N TYR A 175 -14.47 -1.31 11.20
CA TYR A 175 -15.07 -0.80 9.97
C TYR A 175 -16.58 -0.88 10.05
N LEU A 176 -17.25 0.17 9.58
CA LEU A 176 -18.71 0.21 9.41
C LEU A 176 -19.01 0.40 7.93
N VAL A 177 -19.76 -0.52 7.36
CA VAL A 177 -20.24 -0.44 5.97
C VAL A 177 -21.50 0.42 6.00
N LYS A 178 -21.50 1.55 5.30
CA LYS A 178 -22.66 2.46 5.27
C LYS A 178 -23.45 2.27 4.00
#